data_AF-A0A942R2S4-F1
#
_entry.id   AF-A0A942R2S4-F1
#
_cell.length_a   1.000
_cell.length_b   1.000
_cell.length_c   1.000
_cell.angle_alpha   90.00
_cell.angle_beta   90.00
_cell.angle_gamma   90.00
#
_symmetry.space_group_name_H-M   'P 1'
#
loop_
_entity.id
_entity.type
_entity.pdbx_description
1 polymer ?
#
loop_
_entity_poly.entity_id
_entity_poly.type
_entity_poly.pdbx_seq_one_letter_code
_entity_poly.pdbx_strand_id
1 'polypeptide(L)'
;MATFSIESNGRLEKTAIYYNGEQLSGLKELFLNLDEDGTYDAIIQYEGTDKKIHTKDIFFDYFDNVKVTPPVFTAEEAKSLRLFTIESDGIIDNTELFLDEEPLDGVVNLFIHIKPTENKSGLKSLFNKNSIPDLVEFRAEITYRNIDNSLETEEIF
;
A
#
# COMPACT_ATOMS: atom_id res chain seq x y z
N MET A 1 -0.15 -14.42 -9.28
CA MET A 1 -0.02 -13.44 -8.20
C MET A 1 -0.99 -12.30 -8.44
N ALA A 2 -1.48 -11.71 -7.37
CA ALA A 2 -2.20 -10.45 -7.48
C ALA A 2 -1.17 -9.31 -7.51
N THR A 3 -1.50 -8.24 -8.22
CA THR A 3 -0.66 -7.05 -8.35
C THR A 3 -1.33 -5.89 -7.63
N PHE A 4 -0.64 -5.28 -6.69
CA PHE A 4 -1.10 -4.09 -5.97
C PHE A 4 -0.11 -2.96 -6.20
N SER A 5 -0.59 -1.80 -6.67
CA SER A 5 0.28 -0.68 -6.99
C SER A 5 -0.20 0.62 -6.36
N ILE A 6 0.76 1.48 -6.03
CA ILE A 6 0.56 2.82 -5.49
C ILE A 6 1.31 3.78 -6.40
N GLU A 7 0.60 4.73 -6.99
CA GLU A 7 1.20 5.80 -7.78
C GLU A 7 1.09 7.12 -7.01
N SER A 8 2.22 7.70 -6.63
CA SER A 8 2.25 8.88 -5.76
C SER A 8 3.52 9.72 -5.86
N ASN A 9 3.50 10.91 -5.26
CA ASN A 9 4.67 11.74 -4.97
C ASN A 9 4.79 12.08 -3.46
N GLY A 10 4.22 11.22 -2.61
CA GLY A 10 4.25 11.38 -1.16
C GLY A 10 3.08 12.19 -0.60
N ARG A 11 2.15 12.64 -1.45
CA ARG A 11 1.01 13.47 -1.05
C ARG A 11 -0.32 12.77 -1.26
N LEU A 12 -1.20 12.87 -0.28
CA LEU A 12 -2.53 12.22 -0.30
C LEU A 12 -3.38 12.65 -1.49
N GLU A 13 -3.34 13.93 -1.87
CA GLU A 13 -4.08 14.45 -3.03
C GLU A 13 -3.50 13.99 -4.39
N LYS A 14 -2.28 13.47 -4.38
CA LYS A 14 -1.57 12.92 -5.54
C LYS A 14 -1.23 11.45 -5.29
N THR A 15 -2.21 10.68 -4.82
CA THR A 15 -2.07 9.23 -4.62
C THR A 15 -3.21 8.48 -5.31
N ALA A 16 -2.86 7.51 -6.14
CA ALA A 16 -3.78 6.53 -6.71
C ALA A 16 -3.37 5.10 -6.32
N ILE A 17 -4.35 4.24 -6.12
CA ILE A 17 -4.15 2.83 -5.76
C ILE A 17 -4.75 1.97 -6.87
N TYR A 18 -4.04 0.92 -7.24
CA TYR A 18 -4.44 -0.02 -8.28
C TYR A 18 -4.39 -1.45 -7.74
N TYR A 19 -5.35 -2.27 -8.18
CA TYR A 19 -5.35 -3.71 -7.93
C TYR A 19 -5.61 -4.44 -9.25
N ASN A 20 -4.69 -5.32 -9.65
CA ASN A 20 -4.68 -6.03 -10.93
C ASN A 20 -4.91 -5.09 -12.13
N GLY A 21 -4.31 -3.90 -12.10
CA GLY A 21 -4.41 -2.88 -13.15
C GLY A 21 -5.66 -2.00 -13.11
N GLU A 22 -6.63 -2.27 -12.24
CA GLU A 22 -7.81 -1.42 -12.07
C GLU A 22 -7.58 -0.39 -10.97
N GLN A 23 -7.81 0.90 -11.27
CA GLN A 23 -7.71 1.94 -10.26
C GLN A 23 -8.87 1.84 -9.28
N LEU A 24 -8.54 1.74 -8.00
CA LEU A 24 -9.51 1.69 -6.91
C LEU A 24 -9.90 3.10 -6.45
N SER A 25 -11.11 3.22 -5.90
CA SER A 25 -11.61 4.45 -5.30
C SER A 25 -12.30 4.16 -3.96
N GLY A 26 -12.47 5.21 -3.14
CA GLY A 26 -13.10 5.08 -1.83
C GLY A 26 -12.19 4.52 -0.74
N LEU A 27 -10.87 4.55 -0.93
CA LEU A 27 -9.88 4.21 0.09
C LEU A 27 -10.16 4.98 1.39
N LYS A 28 -10.15 4.27 2.51
CA LYS A 28 -10.22 4.85 3.86
C LYS A 28 -8.91 4.68 4.62
N GLU A 29 -8.23 3.55 4.43
CA GLU A 29 -6.96 3.26 5.08
C GLU A 29 -6.24 2.15 4.31
N LEU A 30 -4.93 2.28 4.12
CA LEU A 30 -4.04 1.24 3.63
C LEU A 30 -2.94 1.05 4.66
N PHE A 31 -2.69 -0.20 5.03
CA PHE A 31 -1.61 -0.57 5.94
C PHE A 31 -0.87 -1.78 5.37
N LEU A 32 0.40 -1.58 5.03
CA LEU A 32 1.33 -2.61 4.61
C LEU A 32 2.48 -2.63 5.61
N ASN A 33 2.75 -3.79 6.18
CA ASN A 33 3.93 -4.03 7.00
C ASN A 33 4.45 -5.43 6.66
N LEU A 34 5.45 -5.49 5.79
CA LEU A 34 6.10 -6.72 5.37
C LEU A 34 7.51 -6.69 5.94
N ASP A 35 7.88 -7.73 6.67
CA ASP A 35 9.15 -7.82 7.38
C ASP A 35 9.76 -9.21 7.17
N GLU A 36 11.05 -9.26 6.81
CA GLU A 36 11.78 -10.50 6.55
C GLU A 36 11.70 -11.50 7.72
N ASP A 37 11.49 -11.03 8.95
CA ASP A 37 11.34 -11.88 10.14
C ASP A 37 9.95 -12.53 10.26
N GLY A 38 9.10 -12.38 9.23
CA GLY A 38 7.85 -13.12 9.07
C GLY A 38 6.56 -12.33 9.34
N THR A 39 6.64 -11.00 9.41
CA THR A 39 5.42 -10.18 9.44
C THR A 39 4.93 -9.96 8.02
N TYR A 40 3.65 -10.25 7.76
CA TYR A 40 3.02 -10.02 6.48
C TYR A 40 1.62 -9.46 6.69
N ASP A 41 1.54 -8.15 6.91
CA ASP A 41 0.28 -7.44 7.06
C ASP A 41 0.01 -6.65 5.80
N ALA A 42 -0.99 -7.06 5.02
CA ALA A 42 -1.36 -6.36 3.80
C ALA A 42 -2.85 -5.98 3.82
N ILE A 43 -3.20 -4.94 4.57
CA ILE A 43 -4.60 -4.63 4.89
C ILE A 43 -5.06 -3.36 4.20
N ILE A 44 -6.22 -3.43 3.55
CA ILE A 44 -6.90 -2.28 2.97
C ILE A 44 -8.30 -2.13 3.56
N GLN A 45 -8.70 -0.88 3.78
CA GLN A 45 -10.04 -0.48 4.12
C GLN A 45 -10.60 0.46 3.05
N TYR A 46 -11.79 0.16 2.53
CA TYR A 46 -12.45 0.95 1.49
C TYR A 46 -13.97 1.03 1.69
N GLU A 47 -14.58 2.06 1.14
CA GLU A 47 -16.03 2.19 1.06
C GLU A 47 -16.54 1.59 -0.26
N GLY A 48 -17.28 0.47 -0.16
CA GLY A 48 -17.81 -0.25 -1.31
C GLY A 48 -18.97 0.47 -2.00
N THR A 49 -19.37 -0.04 -3.17
CA THR A 49 -20.54 0.41 -3.94
C THR A 49 -21.84 0.32 -3.14
N ASP A 50 -21.89 -0.56 -2.15
CA ASP A 50 -22.97 -0.73 -1.17
C ASP A 50 -22.95 0.31 -0.03
N LYS A 51 -22.01 1.27 -0.07
CA LYS A 51 -21.76 2.31 0.94
C LYS A 51 -21.33 1.77 2.31
N LYS A 52 -20.92 0.50 2.40
CA LYS A 52 -20.34 -0.07 3.62
C LYS A 52 -18.83 0.02 3.58
N ILE A 53 -18.23 0.07 4.77
CA ILE A 53 -16.79 -0.02 4.92
C ILE A 53 -16.42 -1.50 4.97
N HIS A 54 -15.52 -1.90 4.07
CA HIS A 54 -14.95 -3.23 4.00
C HIS A 54 -13.49 -3.17 4.40
N THR A 55 -13.03 -4.16 5.15
CA THR A 55 -11.63 -4.36 5.50
C THR A 55 -11.22 -5.72 4.97
N LYS A 56 -10.15 -5.75 4.19
CA LYS A 56 -9.71 -6.91 3.43
C LYS A 56 -8.19 -7.05 3.53
N ASP A 57 -7.72 -8.28 3.54
CA ASP A 57 -6.35 -8.58 3.16
C ASP A 57 -6.21 -8.48 1.64
N ILE A 58 -5.21 -7.75 1.17
CA ILE A 58 -5.00 -7.42 -0.24
C ILE A 58 -4.72 -8.66 -1.09
N PHE A 59 -3.99 -9.64 -0.55
CA PHE A 59 -3.51 -10.79 -1.33
C PHE A 59 -4.27 -12.08 -1.00
N PHE A 60 -4.98 -12.14 0.13
CA PHE A 60 -5.76 -13.31 0.52
C PHE A 60 -7.28 -13.18 0.30
N ASP A 61 -7.85 -11.99 0.45
CA ASP A 61 -9.30 -11.83 0.36
C ASP A 61 -9.77 -11.41 -1.02
N TYR A 62 -11.03 -11.75 -1.33
CA TYR A 62 -11.70 -11.24 -2.51
C TYR A 62 -12.29 -9.83 -2.27
N PHE A 63 -12.07 -8.93 -3.24
CA PHE A 63 -12.51 -7.54 -3.20
C PHE A 63 -13.97 -7.39 -3.67
N ASP A 64 -14.90 -7.82 -2.82
CA ASP A 64 -16.32 -7.62 -3.08
C ASP A 64 -16.71 -6.14 -3.03
N ASN A 65 -17.63 -5.73 -3.91
CA ASN A 65 -18.22 -4.39 -3.95
C ASN A 65 -17.20 -3.24 -4.06
N VAL A 66 -15.96 -3.50 -4.49
CA VAL A 66 -14.95 -2.45 -4.66
C VAL A 66 -15.39 -1.46 -5.75
N LYS A 67 -15.11 -0.17 -5.54
CA LYS A 67 -15.37 0.86 -6.53
C LYS A 67 -14.14 1.04 -7.41
N VAL A 68 -14.27 0.78 -8.70
CA VAL A 68 -13.24 1.10 -9.69
C VAL A 68 -13.53 2.44 -10.37
N THR A 69 -12.48 3.14 -10.76
CA THR A 69 -12.56 4.44 -11.46
C THR A 69 -11.61 4.44 -12.67
N PRO A 70 -11.87 5.23 -13.72
CA PRO A 70 -10.85 5.49 -14.74
C PRO A 70 -9.60 6.15 -14.13
N PRO A 71 -8.45 6.02 -14.80
CA PRO A 71 -7.21 6.73 -14.43
C PRO A 71 -7.43 8.20 -14.14
N VAL A 72 -7.02 8.64 -12.96
CA VAL A 72 -7.23 10.03 -12.49
C VAL A 72 -6.13 10.99 -12.91
N PHE A 73 -4.93 10.48 -13.20
CA PHE A 73 -3.80 11.30 -13.60
C PHE A 73 -3.65 11.35 -15.12
N THR A 74 -3.38 12.55 -15.62
CA THR A 74 -2.99 12.72 -17.02
C THR A 74 -1.56 12.25 -17.25
N ALA A 75 -1.19 11.98 -18.50
CA ALA A 75 0.18 11.58 -18.86
C ALA A 75 1.25 12.62 -18.45
N GLU A 76 0.89 13.90 -18.35
CA GLU A 76 1.81 14.93 -17.87
C GLU A 76 1.95 14.93 -16.34
N GLU A 77 0.87 14.65 -15.61
CA GLU A 77 0.93 14.54 -14.15
C GLU A 77 1.69 13.29 -13.71
N ALA A 78 1.49 12.16 -14.40
CA ALA A 78 2.15 10.90 -14.12
C ALA A 78 3.68 10.99 -14.17
N LYS A 79 4.25 11.90 -14.99
CA LYS A 79 5.70 12.15 -15.06
C LYS A 79 6.30 12.65 -13.74
N SER A 80 5.48 13.18 -12.85
CA SER A 80 5.89 13.70 -11.54
C SER A 80 5.59 12.75 -10.39
N LEU A 81 5.08 11.55 -10.70
CA LEU A 81 4.73 10.51 -9.73
C LEU A 81 5.71 9.34 -9.87
N ARG A 82 5.85 8.57 -8.81
CA ARG A 82 6.52 7.26 -8.78
C ARG A 82 5.46 6.17 -8.73
N LEU A 83 5.73 5.04 -9.35
CA LEU A 83 4.88 3.85 -9.29
C LEU A 83 5.56 2.77 -8.44
N PHE A 84 5.02 2.52 -7.25
CA PHE A 84 5.44 1.38 -6.42
C PHE A 84 4.48 0.21 -6.63
N THR A 85 5.00 -0.98 -6.91
CA THR A 85 4.21 -2.18 -7.21
C THR A 85 4.66 -3.37 -6.36
N ILE A 86 3.68 -4.12 -5.87
CA ILE A 86 3.85 -5.37 -5.13
C ILE A 86 3.16 -6.46 -5.93
N GLU A 87 3.88 -7.50 -6.30
CA GLU A 87 3.31 -8.72 -6.84
C GLU A 87 3.46 -9.83 -5.81
N SER A 88 2.34 -10.42 -5.39
CA SER A 88 2.38 -11.44 -4.33
C SER A 88 1.19 -12.41 -4.38
N ASP A 89 1.40 -13.58 -3.78
CA ASP A 89 0.38 -14.56 -3.43
C ASP A 89 0.08 -14.57 -1.90
N GLY A 90 0.62 -13.59 -1.18
CA GLY A 90 0.51 -13.45 0.28
C GLY A 90 1.63 -14.14 1.06
N ILE A 91 2.61 -14.76 0.38
CA ILE A 91 3.79 -15.37 1.00
C ILE A 91 5.00 -14.46 0.76
N ILE A 92 5.75 -14.14 1.82
CA ILE A 92 6.89 -13.21 1.73
C ILE A 92 7.97 -13.69 0.74
N ASP A 93 8.27 -14.99 0.72
CA ASP A 93 9.25 -15.60 -0.19
C ASP A 93 8.83 -15.51 -1.67
N ASN A 94 7.53 -15.29 -1.93
CA ASN A 94 6.94 -15.15 -3.27
C ASN A 94 6.43 -13.71 -3.51
N THR A 95 7.02 -12.73 -2.82
CA THR A 95 6.66 -11.32 -2.96
C THR A 95 7.75 -10.57 -3.69
N GLU A 96 7.39 -9.94 -4.81
CA GLU A 96 8.29 -9.11 -5.62
C GLU A 96 7.87 -7.65 -5.52
N LEU A 97 8.85 -6.76 -5.35
CA LEU A 97 8.64 -5.32 -5.19
C LEU A 97 9.31 -4.59 -6.35
N PHE A 98 8.61 -3.58 -6.87
CA PHE A 98 9.08 -2.78 -7.99
C PHE A 98 8.87 -1.30 -7.71
N LEU A 99 9.81 -0.47 -8.17
CA LEU A 99 9.69 0.99 -8.19
C LEU A 99 9.96 1.49 -9.60
N ASP A 100 8.96 2.12 -10.20
CA ASP A 100 8.94 2.55 -11.60
C ASP A 100 9.29 1.41 -12.58
N GLU A 101 8.67 0.24 -12.37
CA GLU A 101 8.86 -0.99 -13.16
C GLU A 101 10.24 -1.66 -12.98
N GLU A 102 11.14 -1.06 -12.20
CA GLU A 102 12.44 -1.66 -11.86
C GLU A 102 12.32 -2.49 -10.56
N PRO A 103 12.84 -3.73 -10.53
CA PRO A 103 12.78 -4.58 -9.34
C PRO A 103 13.65 -4.02 -8.20
N LEU A 104 13.19 -4.21 -6.96
CA LEU A 104 13.90 -3.81 -5.75
C LEU A 104 14.52 -5.03 -5.06
N ASP A 105 15.85 -5.08 -5.01
CA ASP A 105 16.61 -6.13 -4.33
C ASP A 105 16.99 -5.74 -2.90
N GLY A 106 17.18 -6.74 -2.03
CA GLY A 106 17.73 -6.54 -0.69
C GLY A 106 16.79 -5.85 0.31
N VAL A 107 15.50 -5.80 0.00
CA VAL A 107 14.46 -5.25 0.89
C VAL A 107 14.24 -6.20 2.07
N VAL A 108 14.31 -5.66 3.28
CA VAL A 108 14.09 -6.41 4.53
C VAL A 108 12.85 -5.96 5.28
N ASN A 109 12.41 -4.72 5.06
CA ASN A 109 11.16 -4.21 5.61
C ASN A 109 10.49 -3.26 4.60
N LEU A 110 9.16 -3.37 4.50
CA LEU A 110 8.30 -2.44 3.79
C LEU A 110 7.23 -1.96 4.77
N PHE A 111 7.17 -0.66 5.01
CA PHE A 111 6.16 -0.03 5.83
C PHE A 111 5.41 1.04 5.03
N ILE A 112 4.11 0.82 4.78
CA ILE A 112 3.24 1.81 4.16
C ILE A 112 1.99 2.00 5.01
N HIS A 113 1.73 3.22 5.45
CA HIS A 113 0.48 3.62 6.08
C HIS A 113 -0.08 4.86 5.39
N ILE A 114 -1.23 4.69 4.73
CA ILE A 114 -1.94 5.78 4.04
C ILE A 114 -3.34 5.90 4.63
N LYS A 115 -3.63 7.04 5.23
CA LYS A 115 -4.91 7.36 5.86
C LYS A 115 -5.36 8.77 5.47
N PRO A 116 -6.18 8.92 4.42
CA PRO A 116 -6.54 10.23 3.87
C PRO A 116 -7.49 11.06 4.75
N THR A 117 -8.20 10.43 5.69
CA THR A 117 -9.19 11.11 6.54
C THR A 117 -9.15 10.60 7.97
N GLU A 118 -9.35 11.48 8.94
CA GLU A 118 -9.59 11.06 10.33
C GLU A 118 -10.86 10.23 10.39
N ASN A 119 -10.74 8.98 10.85
CA ASN A 119 -11.88 8.08 10.97
C ASN A 119 -11.80 7.35 12.31
N LYS A 120 -12.84 7.49 13.14
CA LYS A 120 -12.91 6.92 14.50
C LYS A 120 -13.01 5.39 14.53
N SER A 121 -13.14 4.75 13.36
CA SER A 121 -13.27 3.29 13.19
C SER A 121 -12.22 2.73 12.23
N GLY A 122 -11.00 3.29 12.27
CA GLY A 122 -9.86 2.82 11.48
C GLY A 122 -9.36 1.43 11.89
N LEU A 123 -8.38 0.91 11.14
CA LEU A 123 -7.78 -0.42 11.30
C LEU A 123 -7.27 -0.65 12.74
N LYS A 124 -6.77 0.39 13.40
CA LYS A 124 -6.33 0.33 14.80
C LYS A 124 -7.38 -0.27 15.74
N SER A 125 -8.65 0.11 15.57
CA SER A 125 -9.77 -0.37 16.42
C SER A 125 -10.12 -1.84 16.16
N LEU A 126 -9.80 -2.35 14.98
CA LEU A 126 -10.08 -3.73 14.56
C LEU A 126 -8.94 -4.68 14.90
N PHE A 127 -7.68 -4.22 14.81
CA PHE A 127 -6.50 -5.07 14.91
C PHE A 127 -5.72 -4.93 16.23
N ASN A 128 -6.07 -3.99 17.13
CA ASN A 128 -5.33 -3.70 18.38
C ASN A 128 -3.82 -3.50 18.15
N LYS A 129 -3.41 -3.10 16.95
CA LYS A 129 -2.02 -2.83 16.62
C LYS A 129 -1.69 -1.42 17.06
N ASN A 130 -0.88 -1.30 18.12
CA ASN A 130 -0.38 -0.03 18.64
C ASN A 130 0.41 0.78 17.60
N SER A 131 0.83 0.14 16.49
CA SER A 131 1.56 0.74 15.38
C SER A 131 0.68 1.49 14.36
N ILE A 132 -0.66 1.46 14.48
CA ILE A 132 -1.55 2.15 13.54
C ILE A 132 -2.02 3.49 14.17
N PRO A 133 -1.52 4.65 13.71
CA PRO A 133 -1.95 5.95 14.19
C PRO A 133 -3.40 6.31 13.82
N ASP A 134 -4.04 7.14 14.67
CA ASP A 134 -5.45 7.54 14.51
C ASP A 134 -5.64 8.75 13.59
N LEU A 135 -4.56 9.45 13.24
CA LEU A 135 -4.56 10.71 12.49
C LEU A 135 -4.46 10.48 10.97
N VAL A 136 -4.64 11.55 10.20
CA VAL A 136 -4.27 11.56 8.78
C VAL A 136 -2.78 11.26 8.66
N GLU A 137 -2.43 10.30 7.82
CA GLU A 137 -1.06 9.84 7.65
C GLU A 137 -0.77 9.51 6.20
N PHE A 138 0.43 9.88 5.75
CA PHE A 138 1.06 9.30 4.58
C PHE A 138 2.49 8.98 4.99
N ARG A 139 2.77 7.69 5.13
CA ARG A 139 4.11 7.18 5.42
C ARG A 139 4.36 6.00 4.51
N ALA A 140 5.47 6.03 3.79
CA ALA A 140 5.84 4.99 2.85
C ALA A 140 7.37 4.88 2.88
N GLU A 141 7.85 3.89 3.61
CA GLU A 141 9.26 3.66 3.86
C GLU A 141 9.63 2.25 3.47
N ILE A 142 10.85 2.09 2.98
CA ILE A 142 11.43 0.80 2.66
C ILE A 142 12.81 0.72 3.31
N THR A 143 13.14 -0.42 3.90
CA THR A 143 14.44 -0.68 4.50
C THR A 143 15.19 -1.73 3.71
N TYR A 144 16.42 -1.41 3.34
CA TYR A 144 17.33 -2.29 2.63
C TYR A 144 18.42 -2.82 3.56
N ARG A 145 18.91 -4.01 3.25
CA ARG A 145 20.15 -4.56 3.81
C ARG A 145 21.28 -4.38 2.81
N ASN A 146 22.23 -3.53 3.18
CA ASN A 146 23.42 -3.25 2.38
C ASN A 146 24.42 -4.42 2.42
N ILE A 147 25.40 -4.41 1.51
CA ILE A 147 26.44 -5.45 1.39
C ILE A 147 27.24 -5.64 2.70
N ASP A 148 27.41 -4.57 3.48
CA ASP A 148 28.10 -4.59 4.78
C ASP A 148 27.19 -5.02 5.95
N ASN A 149 25.95 -5.45 5.66
CA ASN A 149 24.87 -5.76 6.59
C ASN A 149 24.31 -4.56 7.37
N SER A 150 24.69 -3.33 7.03
CA SER A 150 23.99 -2.15 7.56
C SER A 150 22.56 -2.08 7.01
N LEU A 151 21.67 -1.44 7.78
CA LEU A 151 20.29 -1.18 7.37
C LEU A 151 20.13 0.29 7.00
N GLU A 152 19.47 0.53 5.89
CA GLU A 152 19.18 1.87 5.38
C GLU A 152 17.70 1.98 5.07
N THR A 153 17.06 3.02 5.58
CA THR A 153 15.63 3.30 5.35
C THR A 153 15.48 4.53 4.48
N GLU A 154 14.65 4.40 3.45
CA GLU A 154 14.37 5.46 2.49
C GLU A 154 12.85 5.68 2.35
N GLU A 155 12.45 6.90 1.99
CA GLU A 155 11.09 7.19 1.57
C GLU A 155 10.87 6.71 0.13
N ILE A 156 9.70 6.12 -0.15
CA ILE A 156 9.41 5.56 -1.48
C ILE A 156 9.05 6.66 -2.51
N PHE A 157 8.38 7.73 -2.08
CA PHE A 157 7.75 8.73 -2.95
C PHE A 157 8.25 10.16 -2.73
#